data_AF-T1AS33-F1
#
_entry.id   AF-T1AS33-F1
#
_cell.length_a   1.000
_cell.length_b   1.000
_cell.length_c   1.000
_cell.angle_alpha   90.00
_cell.angle_beta   90.00
_cell.angle_gamma   90.00
#
_symmetry.space_group_name_H-M   'P 1'
#
loop_
_entity.id
_entity.type
_entity.pdbx_description
1 polymer ?
#
loop_
_entity_poly.entity_id
_entity_poly.type
_entity_poly.pdbx_seq_one_letter_code
_entity_poly.pdbx_strand_id
1 'polypeptide(L)'
;FYLMVAVEAPEQPLTVVEGVTGVDMGIVNIAVDSTGKYYSGDGIMEVREHNADLRSRLQSVGTKPAKRHLKKLSGKESRFARNTNHVISKEIVQKAKGISSAIAIEDLNGIRMRTTVRKGQRYIPQFVGFPPAQVVH
;
A
#
# COMPACT_ATOMS: atom_id res chain seq x y z
N PHE A 1 15.39 -1.75 22.64
CA PHE A 1 14.79 -3.02 23.07
C PHE A 1 13.40 -3.07 22.44
N TYR A 2 13.03 -4.18 21.80
CA TYR A 2 11.67 -4.41 21.28
C TYR A 2 11.15 -5.70 21.92
N LEU A 3 9.88 -5.70 22.35
CA LEU A 3 9.17 -6.87 22.85
C LEU A 3 8.06 -7.18 21.85
N MET A 4 8.05 -8.39 21.29
CA MET A 4 6.93 -8.87 20.48
C MET A 4 6.08 -9.80 21.34
N VAL A 5 4.79 -9.49 21.44
CA VAL A 5 3.80 -10.34 22.12
C VAL A 5 2.78 -10.76 21.08
N ALA A 6 2.57 -12.07 20.96
CA ALA A 6 1.50 -12.64 20.16
C ALA A 6 0.27 -12.83 21.06
N VAL A 7 -0.88 -12.40 20.58
CA VAL A 7 -2.16 -12.58 21.26
C VAL A 7 -3.13 -13.15 20.25
N GLU A 8 -3.88 -14.17 20.66
CA GLU A 8 -4.97 -14.72 19.87
C GLU A 8 -6.18 -13.82 20.04
N ALA A 9 -6.70 -13.29 18.92
CA ALA A 9 -7.89 -12.46 18.90
C ALA A 9 -9.06 -13.33 18.43
N PRO A 10 -10.25 -13.21 19.04
CA PRO A 10 -11.42 -13.95 18.60
C PRO A 10 -11.77 -13.53 17.16
N GLU A 11 -12.12 -14.53 16.35
CA GLU A 11 -12.61 -14.29 14.99
C GLU A 11 -13.96 -13.58 15.05
N GLN A 12 -14.17 -12.59 14.18
CA GLN A 12 -15.45 -11.89 14.12
C GLN A 12 -16.48 -12.77 13.39
N PRO A 13 -17.75 -12.77 13.85
CA PRO A 13 -18.80 -13.54 13.18
C PRO A 13 -18.99 -13.06 11.74
N LEU A 14 -19.29 -14.00 10.85
CA LEU A 14 -19.60 -13.71 9.46
C LEU A 14 -20.83 -12.79 9.40
N THR A 15 -20.72 -11.72 8.60
CA THR A 15 -21.83 -10.80 8.35
C THR A 15 -22.57 -11.28 7.12
N VAL A 16 -23.91 -11.22 7.13
CA VAL A 16 -24.69 -11.50 5.92
C VAL A 16 -24.41 -10.38 4.92
N VAL A 17 -23.93 -10.77 3.73
CA VAL A 17 -23.65 -9.83 2.64
C VAL A 17 -24.84 -9.73 1.71
N GLU A 18 -25.20 -8.50 1.34
CA GLU A 18 -26.31 -8.16 0.45
C GLU A 18 -25.82 -7.77 -0.95
N GLY A 19 -24.51 -7.60 -1.12
CA GLY A 19 -23.91 -7.19 -2.39
C GLY A 19 -22.41 -7.45 -2.48
N VAL A 20 -21.83 -7.05 -3.61
CA VAL A 20 -20.40 -7.17 -3.90
C VAL A 20 -19.86 -5.81 -4.36
N THR A 21 -18.74 -5.39 -3.77
CA THR A 21 -18.01 -4.19 -4.14
C THR A 21 -16.72 -4.61 -4.80
N GLY A 22 -16.58 -4.32 -6.10
CA GLY A 22 -15.34 -4.54 -6.83
C GLY A 22 -14.32 -3.48 -6.46
N VAL A 23 -13.05 -3.87 -6.30
CA VAL A 23 -11.93 -2.96 -6.04
C VAL A 23 -10.82 -3.22 -7.05
N ASP A 24 -10.61 -2.26 -7.94
CA ASP A 24 -9.47 -2.20 -8.87
C ASP A 24 -8.26 -1.57 -8.16
N MET A 25 -7.06 -2.05 -8.45
CA MET A 25 -5.81 -1.69 -7.77
C MET A 25 -4.75 -1.22 -8.76
N GLY A 26 -4.26 0.00 -8.59
CA GLY A 26 -3.33 0.62 -9.53
C GLY A 26 -2.13 1.35 -8.89
N ILE A 27 -1.34 1.98 -9.76
CA ILE A 27 -0.16 2.77 -9.37
C ILE A 27 -0.51 4.24 -9.11
N VAL A 28 -1.32 4.83 -10.00
CA VAL A 28 -1.75 6.25 -9.92
C VAL A 28 -2.89 6.37 -8.92
N ASN A 29 -3.94 5.57 -9.11
CA ASN A 29 -4.96 5.32 -8.10
C ASN A 29 -4.60 4.02 -7.40
N ILE A 30 -4.30 4.08 -6.11
CA ILE A 30 -3.95 2.91 -5.28
C ILE A 30 -5.12 1.91 -5.29
N ALA A 31 -6.34 2.43 -5.23
CA ALA A 31 -7.56 1.65 -5.40
C ALA A 31 -8.67 2.48 -6.05
N VAL A 32 -9.59 1.81 -6.74
CA VAL A 32 -10.87 2.38 -7.20
C VAL A 32 -11.96 1.37 -6.87
N ASP A 33 -12.99 1.79 -6.15
CA ASP A 33 -14.12 0.90 -5.87
C ASP A 33 -15.25 1.05 -6.89
N SER A 34 -16.08 0.01 -7.03
CA SER A 34 -17.22 -0.01 -7.95
C SER A 34 -18.33 0.98 -7.60
N THR A 35 -18.22 1.68 -6.46
CA THR A 35 -19.11 2.79 -6.10
C THR A 35 -18.61 4.14 -6.61
N GLY A 36 -17.45 4.16 -7.31
CA GLY A 36 -16.87 5.35 -7.92
C GLY A 36 -15.90 6.12 -7.03
N LYS A 37 -15.45 5.56 -5.90
CA LYS A 37 -14.46 6.21 -5.05
C LYS A 37 -13.05 5.90 -5.49
N TYR A 38 -12.25 6.96 -5.63
CA TYR A 38 -10.83 6.88 -5.97
C TYR A 38 -9.98 7.06 -4.72
N TYR A 39 -8.96 6.21 -4.59
CA TYR A 39 -7.95 6.31 -3.55
C TYR A 39 -6.62 6.70 -4.20
N SER A 40 -6.26 7.98 -4.13
CA SER A 40 -5.10 8.55 -4.83
C SER A 40 -3.76 8.06 -4.26
N GLY A 41 -2.78 7.88 -5.16
CA GLY A 41 -1.37 7.61 -4.85
C GLY A 41 -0.46 8.83 -4.86
N ASP A 42 -0.99 10.03 -5.05
CA ASP A 42 -0.21 11.26 -5.28
C ASP A 42 0.80 11.54 -4.16
N GLY A 43 0.39 11.39 -2.90
CA GLY A 43 1.30 11.60 -1.76
C GLY A 43 2.47 10.61 -1.74
N ILE A 44 2.28 9.38 -2.23
CA ILE A 44 3.37 8.40 -2.39
C ILE A 44 4.30 8.85 -3.51
N MET A 45 3.74 9.35 -4.62
CA MET A 45 4.52 9.84 -5.76
C MET A 45 5.36 11.07 -5.41
N GLU A 46 4.79 12.05 -4.71
CA GLU A 46 5.50 13.23 -4.23
C GLU A 46 6.68 12.86 -3.30
N VAL A 47 6.42 12.00 -2.31
CA VAL A 47 7.46 11.52 -1.39
C VAL A 47 8.57 10.77 -2.14
N ARG A 48 8.23 10.06 -3.22
CA ARG A 48 9.22 9.37 -4.07
C ARG A 48 10.08 10.34 -4.84
N GLU A 49 9.49 11.31 -5.52
CA GLU A 49 10.21 12.32 -6.31
C GLU A 49 11.17 13.08 -5.40
N HIS A 50 10.69 13.57 -4.26
CA HIS A 50 11.52 14.24 -3.27
C HIS A 50 12.69 13.36 -2.79
N ASN A 51 12.43 12.08 -2.47
CA ASN A 51 13.47 11.17 -2.01
C ASN A 51 14.43 10.76 -3.12
N ALA A 52 14.00 10.71 -4.39
CA ALA A 52 14.86 10.44 -5.53
C ALA A 52 15.86 11.58 -5.74
N ASP A 53 15.37 12.83 -5.73
CA ASP A 53 16.20 14.03 -5.83
C ASP A 53 17.20 14.13 -4.69
N LEU A 54 16.73 13.93 -3.44
CA LEU A 54 17.58 13.95 -2.26
C LEU A 54 18.64 12.84 -2.31
N ARG A 55 18.27 11.62 -2.74
CA ARG A 55 19.24 10.53 -2.93
C ARG A 55 20.30 10.91 -3.96
N SER A 56 19.91 11.45 -5.10
CA SER A 56 20.83 11.87 -6.16
C SER A 56 21.84 12.90 -5.66
N ARG A 57 21.36 13.96 -4.97
CA ARG A 57 22.22 15.00 -4.37
C ARG A 57 23.17 14.45 -3.30
N LEU A 58 22.69 13.56 -2.43
CA LEU A 58 23.54 12.98 -1.38
C LEU A 58 24.57 11.99 -1.95
N GLN A 59 24.21 11.25 -2.99
CA GLN A 59 25.11 10.33 -3.67
C GLN A 59 26.22 11.07 -4.41
N SER A 60 25.93 12.21 -5.06
CA SER A 60 26.94 13.02 -5.74
C SER A 60 27.95 13.64 -4.77
N VAL A 61 27.52 14.03 -3.55
CA VAL A 61 28.40 14.59 -2.51
C VAL A 61 29.37 13.53 -1.95
N GLY A 62 28.93 12.28 -1.75
CA GLY A 62 29.81 11.15 -1.39
C GLY A 62 30.47 11.19 0.00
N THR A 63 30.29 12.26 0.78
CA THR A 63 30.93 12.43 2.11
C THR A 63 30.35 11.50 3.19
N LYS A 64 31.09 11.30 4.29
CA LYS A 64 30.63 10.49 5.44
C LYS A 64 29.30 11.00 6.03
N PRO A 65 29.06 12.32 6.19
CA PRO A 65 27.74 12.84 6.56
C PRO A 65 26.65 12.51 5.54
N ALA A 66 26.93 12.61 4.23
CA ALA A 66 25.96 12.29 3.18
C ALA A 66 25.55 10.80 3.20
N LYS A 67 26.52 9.89 3.36
CA LYS A 67 26.27 8.45 3.53
C LYS A 67 25.44 8.15 4.79
N ARG A 68 25.68 8.85 5.91
CA ARG A 68 24.85 8.75 7.12
C ARG A 68 23.42 9.22 6.87
N HIS A 69 23.24 10.30 6.10
CA HIS A 69 21.91 10.79 5.75
C HIS A 69 21.16 9.77 4.87
N LEU A 70 21.81 9.21 3.84
CA LEU A 70 21.24 8.11 3.04
C LEU A 70 20.79 6.93 3.90
N LYS A 71 21.60 6.53 4.90
CA LYS A 71 21.21 5.47 5.84
C LYS A 71 19.97 5.82 6.67
N LYS A 72 19.82 7.08 7.09
CA LYS A 72 18.61 7.56 7.80
C LYS A 72 17.37 7.59 6.91
N LEU A 73 17.53 7.87 5.62
CA LEU A 73 16.43 7.85 4.64
C LEU A 73 15.98 6.43 4.31
N SER A 74 16.87 5.46 4.44
CA SER A 74 16.58 4.05 4.13
C SER A 74 15.29 3.56 4.81
N GLY A 75 14.41 2.98 4.00
CA GLY A 75 13.13 2.42 4.42
C GLY A 75 12.05 3.44 4.80
N LYS A 76 12.31 4.76 4.81
CA LYS A 76 11.26 5.75 5.12
C LYS A 76 10.15 5.76 4.07
N GLU A 77 10.53 5.74 2.80
CA GLU A 77 9.60 5.68 1.66
C GLU A 77 8.73 4.42 1.72
N SER A 78 9.34 3.26 1.98
CA SER A 78 8.61 1.98 2.12
C SER A 78 7.64 1.99 3.30
N ARG A 79 8.05 2.55 4.45
CA ARG A 79 7.16 2.71 5.61
C ARG A 79 6.00 3.64 5.33
N PHE A 80 6.25 4.75 4.62
CA PHE A 80 5.21 5.69 4.22
C PHE A 80 4.18 5.01 3.30
N ALA A 81 4.64 4.35 2.23
CA ALA A 81 3.76 3.61 1.32
C ALA A 81 2.97 2.52 2.04
N ARG A 82 3.60 1.77 2.96
CA ARG A 82 2.92 0.75 3.77
C ARG A 82 1.83 1.36 4.66
N ASN A 83 2.10 2.52 5.27
CA ASN A 83 1.11 3.22 6.09
C ASN A 83 -0.07 3.71 5.25
N THR A 84 0.19 4.32 4.09
CA THR A 84 -0.85 4.77 3.16
C THR A 84 -1.73 3.61 2.70
N ASN A 85 -1.11 2.49 2.30
CA ASN A 85 -1.85 1.28 1.94
C ASN A 85 -2.72 0.79 3.10
N HIS A 86 -2.18 0.75 4.32
CA HIS A 86 -2.92 0.31 5.50
C HIS A 86 -4.14 1.19 5.81
N VAL A 87 -4.01 2.52 5.66
CA VAL A 87 -5.13 3.45 5.84
C VAL A 87 -6.21 3.20 4.79
N ILE A 88 -5.84 3.09 3.52
CA ILE A 88 -6.76 2.82 2.41
C ILE A 88 -7.46 1.46 2.57
N SER A 89 -6.71 0.41 2.90
CA SER A 89 -7.27 -0.92 3.16
C SER A 89 -8.34 -0.88 4.25
N LYS A 90 -8.05 -0.21 5.38
CA LYS A 90 -9.02 -0.07 6.48
C LYS A 90 -10.27 0.68 6.03
N GLU A 91 -10.10 1.74 5.26
CA GLU A 91 -11.21 2.54 4.76
C GLU A 91 -12.11 1.76 3.81
N ILE A 92 -11.52 0.97 2.90
CA ILE A 92 -12.27 0.07 2.00
C ILE A 92 -13.06 -0.97 2.81
N VAL A 93 -12.44 -1.62 3.80
CA VAL A 93 -13.14 -2.61 4.63
C VAL A 93 -14.25 -1.96 5.45
N GLN A 94 -14.01 -0.81 6.06
CA GLN A 94 -15.03 -0.08 6.81
C GLN A 94 -16.21 0.30 5.93
N LYS A 95 -15.94 0.76 4.71
CA LYS A 95 -16.99 1.09 3.74
C LYS A 95 -17.81 -0.15 3.37
N ALA A 96 -17.16 -1.25 3.01
CA ALA A 96 -17.83 -2.50 2.64
C ALA A 96 -18.73 -3.03 3.77
N LYS A 97 -18.25 -2.98 5.02
CA LYS A 97 -19.05 -3.31 6.21
C LYS A 97 -20.26 -2.40 6.38
N GLY A 98 -20.12 -1.11 6.10
CA GLY A 98 -21.21 -0.13 6.23
C GLY A 98 -22.35 -0.32 5.22
N ILE A 99 -22.11 -1.02 4.12
CA ILE A 99 -23.11 -1.31 3.08
C ILE A 99 -23.41 -2.82 2.96
N SER A 100 -23.03 -3.62 3.96
CA SER A 100 -23.22 -5.08 3.97
C SER A 100 -22.72 -5.76 2.70
N SER A 101 -21.57 -5.33 2.16
CA SER A 101 -21.05 -5.83 0.89
C SER A 101 -19.79 -6.68 1.10
N ALA A 102 -19.69 -7.79 0.37
CA ALA A 102 -18.43 -8.49 0.16
C ALA A 102 -17.48 -7.63 -0.70
N ILE A 103 -16.18 -7.87 -0.60
CA ILE A 103 -15.15 -7.18 -1.39
C ILE A 103 -14.61 -8.15 -2.44
N ALA A 104 -14.80 -7.83 -3.72
CA ALA A 104 -14.15 -8.54 -4.81
C ALA A 104 -12.89 -7.76 -5.22
N ILE A 105 -11.73 -8.40 -5.09
CA ILE A 105 -10.43 -7.84 -5.48
C ILE A 105 -10.00 -8.54 -6.76
N GLU A 106 -9.35 -7.79 -7.66
CA GLU A 106 -8.75 -8.36 -8.87
C GLU A 106 -7.66 -9.39 -8.51
N ASP A 107 -7.54 -10.46 -9.30
CA ASP A 107 -6.45 -11.42 -9.12
C ASP A 107 -5.11 -10.82 -9.57
N LEU A 108 -4.35 -10.30 -8.60
CA LEU A 108 -3.05 -9.67 -8.85
C LEU A 108 -1.90 -10.69 -9.07
N ASN A 109 -2.16 -12.01 -9.04
CA ASN A 109 -1.10 -13.03 -9.10
C ASN A 109 -0.28 -13.04 -10.41
N GLY A 110 -0.72 -12.33 -11.46
CA GLY A 110 -0.02 -12.27 -12.76
C GLY A 110 0.80 -10.99 -13.04
N ILE A 111 0.64 -9.92 -12.26
CA ILE A 111 1.11 -8.58 -12.69
C ILE A 111 2.63 -8.45 -12.61
N ARG A 112 3.27 -9.13 -11.65
CA ARG A 112 4.73 -9.12 -11.49
C ARG A 112 5.49 -9.76 -12.66
N MET A 113 4.88 -10.71 -13.38
CA MET A 113 5.56 -11.44 -14.45
C MET A 113 5.36 -10.81 -15.84
N ARG A 114 4.27 -10.07 -16.07
CA ARG A 114 3.87 -9.63 -17.42
C ARG A 114 4.21 -8.18 -17.77
N THR A 115 4.43 -7.33 -16.76
CA THR A 115 4.65 -5.90 -17.02
C THR A 115 6.15 -5.61 -17.11
N THR A 116 6.66 -5.33 -18.32
CA THR A 116 7.95 -4.67 -18.49
C THR A 116 7.83 -3.22 -18.01
N VAL A 117 7.75 -3.03 -16.69
CA VAL A 117 7.76 -1.69 -16.10
C VAL A 117 9.10 -1.04 -16.44
N ARG A 118 9.03 0.20 -16.98
CA ARG A 118 10.21 1.04 -17.23
C ARG A 118 11.06 1.07 -15.97
N LYS A 119 12.39 1.18 -16.08
CA LYS A 119 13.32 1.07 -14.93
C LYS A 119 12.93 1.96 -13.74
N GLY A 120 12.34 3.13 -14.00
CA GLY A 120 11.80 4.04 -12.96
C GLY A 120 10.54 3.57 -12.24
N GLN A 121 9.74 2.67 -12.82
CA GLN A 121 8.51 2.12 -12.25
C GLN A 121 8.70 0.76 -11.54
N ARG A 122 9.91 0.20 -11.53
CA ARG A 122 10.20 -1.08 -10.84
C ARG A 122 10.33 -0.95 -9.31
N TYR A 123 10.45 0.28 -8.81
CA TYR A 123 10.65 0.58 -7.38
C TYR A 123 9.33 0.84 -6.63
N ILE A 124 8.19 0.54 -7.25
CA ILE A 124 6.86 0.83 -6.74
C ILE A 124 6.42 -0.32 -5.83
N PRO A 125 6.17 -0.12 -4.53
CA PRO A 125 5.43 -1.08 -3.73
C PRO A 125 4.03 -1.16 -4.34
N GLN A 126 3.75 -2.32 -4.93
CA GLN A 126 2.39 -2.75 -5.22
C GLN A 126 1.60 -2.75 -3.91
N PHE A 127 0.29 -2.57 -4.00
CA PHE A 127 -0.56 -2.81 -2.86
C PHE A 127 -0.28 -4.18 -2.26
N VAL A 128 0.05 -4.23 -0.97
CA VAL A 128 0.48 -5.45 -0.28
C VAL A 128 -0.71 -6.03 0.46
N GLY A 129 -1.80 -6.26 -0.29
CA GLY A 129 -3.01 -6.91 0.22
C GLY A 129 -3.68 -6.24 1.43
N PHE A 130 -4.82 -6.78 1.81
CA PHE A 130 -5.42 -6.49 3.12
C PHE A 130 -4.66 -7.30 4.18
N PRO A 131 -4.42 -6.76 5.39
CA PRO A 131 -3.91 -7.56 6.49
C PRO A 131 -4.85 -8.77 6.76
N PRO A 132 -4.31 -9.92 7.21
CA PRO A 132 -5.00 -11.22 7.18
C PRO A 132 -6.13 -11.41 8.20
N ALA A 133 -7.08 -10.47 8.29
CA ALA A 133 -8.20 -10.60 9.23
C ALA A 133 -9.57 -10.16 8.66
N GLN A 134 -9.65 -9.80 7.37
CA GLN A 134 -10.86 -9.14 6.83
C GLN A 134 -11.17 -9.50 5.38
N VAL A 135 -10.89 -10.73 4.94
CA VAL A 135 -11.54 -11.26 3.74
C VAL A 135 -12.95 -11.64 4.16
N VAL A 136 -13.87 -10.68 4.03
CA VAL A 136 -15.30 -10.94 4.12
C VAL A 136 -15.67 -11.64 2.81
N HIS A 137 -15.74 -12.97 2.84
CA HIS A 137 -16.42 -13.75 1.83
C HIS A 137 -17.93 -13.50 1.91
#